data_AF-A0A7G5GW35-F1
#
_entry.id   AF-A0A7G5GW35-F1
#
_cell.length_a   1.000
_cell.length_b   1.000
_cell.length_c   1.000
_cell.angle_alpha   90.00
_cell.angle_beta   90.00
_cell.angle_gamma   90.00
#
_symmetry.space_group_name_H-M   'P 1'
#
loop_
_entity.id
_entity.type
_entity.pdbx_description
1 polymer ?
#
loop_
_entity_poly.entity_id
_entity_poly.type
_entity_poly.pdbx_seq_one_letter_code
_entity_poly.pdbx_strand_id
1 'polypeptide(L)'
;MLTPEESAELLDSTMDVLESDLTTATPQSGLGIIDQWLALLRQAENAKDITNTLEQVKTQLESDEINSPELIQLFDTLATQTTEFSTRVGSEGDMAVRLEAVASTLQSLAGQLGNS
;
A
#
# COMPACT_ATOMS: atom_id res chain seq x y z
N MET A 1 10.49 2.36 -17.34
CA MET A 1 9.73 3.58 -17.00
C MET A 1 8.27 3.26 -17.18
N LEU A 2 7.52 3.20 -16.08
CA LEU A 2 6.07 3.17 -16.09
C LEU A 2 5.56 4.55 -16.51
N THR A 3 4.48 4.59 -17.30
CA THR A 3 3.85 5.86 -17.69
C THR A 3 2.98 6.37 -16.55
N PRO A 4 2.65 7.68 -16.52
CA PRO A 4 1.70 8.23 -15.56
C PRO A 4 0.35 7.48 -15.55
N GLU A 5 -0.07 6.94 -16.68
CA GLU A 5 -1.31 6.14 -16.83
C GLU A 5 -1.25 4.84 -16.02
N GLU A 6 -0.17 4.06 -16.15
CA GLU A 6 0.01 2.79 -15.41
C GLU A 6 0.02 3.02 -13.89
N SER A 7 0.59 4.14 -13.46
CA SER A 7 0.59 4.49 -12.03
C SER A 7 -0.78 4.88 -11.51
N ALA A 8 -1.62 5.52 -12.35
CA ALA A 8 -2.99 5.86 -11.99
C ALA A 8 -3.88 4.62 -11.93
N GLU A 9 -3.73 3.68 -12.87
CA GLU A 9 -4.45 2.41 -12.86
C GLU A 9 -4.10 1.53 -11.65
N LEU A 10 -2.83 1.52 -11.25
CA LEU A 10 -2.39 0.84 -10.04
C LEU A 10 -3.01 1.47 -8.78
N LEU A 11 -3.06 2.80 -8.72
CA LEU A 11 -3.67 3.53 -7.60
C LEU A 11 -5.17 3.23 -7.50
N ASP A 12 -5.90 3.26 -8.62
CA ASP A 12 -7.32 2.92 -8.66
C ASP A 12 -7.57 1.46 -8.26
N SER A 13 -6.75 0.52 -8.75
CA SER A 13 -6.82 -0.91 -8.36
C SER A 13 -6.51 -1.12 -6.87
N THR A 14 -5.59 -0.33 -6.32
CA THR A 14 -5.25 -0.36 -4.90
C THR A 14 -6.43 0.11 -4.05
N MET A 15 -7.09 1.20 -4.46
CA MET A 15 -8.31 1.66 -3.79
C MET A 15 -9.41 0.62 -3.87
N ASP A 16 -9.66 0.01 -5.03
CA ASP A 16 -10.69 -1.03 -5.17
C ASP A 16 -10.44 -2.21 -4.22
N VAL A 17 -9.20 -2.70 -4.11
CA VAL A 17 -8.85 -3.79 -3.18
C VAL A 17 -8.97 -3.38 -1.71
N LEU A 18 -8.66 -2.13 -1.37
CA LEU A 18 -8.73 -1.62 0.01
C LEU A 18 -10.16 -1.24 0.43
N GLU A 19 -10.99 -0.77 -0.50
CA GLU A 19 -12.40 -0.44 -0.29
C GLU A 19 -13.32 -1.63 -0.44
N SER A 20 -12.86 -2.69 -1.13
CA SER A 20 -13.51 -3.98 -1.14
C SER A 20 -13.73 -4.44 0.29
N ASP A 21 -14.97 -4.82 0.59
CA ASP A 21 -15.38 -5.29 1.90
C ASP A 21 -14.37 -6.33 2.38
N LEU A 22 -13.76 -6.15 3.56
CA LEU A 22 -12.72 -7.05 4.09
C LEU A 22 -13.22 -8.48 4.27
N THR A 23 -14.54 -8.67 4.23
CA THR A 23 -15.19 -9.98 4.18
C THR A 23 -15.09 -10.70 2.83
N THR A 24 -14.78 -9.96 1.77
CA THR A 24 -14.63 -10.40 0.37
C THR A 24 -13.21 -10.24 -0.16
N ALA A 25 -12.42 -9.34 0.42
CA ALA A 25 -11.02 -9.15 0.09
C ALA A 25 -10.22 -10.40 0.52
N THR A 26 -9.82 -11.21 -0.47
CA THR A 26 -8.93 -12.33 -0.20
C THR A 26 -7.50 -11.83 -0.01
N PRO A 27 -6.68 -12.48 0.85
CA PRO A 27 -5.25 -12.19 0.94
C PRO A 27 -4.56 -12.19 -0.44
N GLN A 28 -5.08 -13.01 -1.36
CA GLN A 28 -4.57 -13.16 -2.73
C GLN A 28 -4.75 -11.90 -3.59
N SER A 29 -5.85 -11.15 -3.42
CA SER A 29 -6.05 -9.86 -4.09
C SER A 29 -5.08 -8.80 -3.55
N GLY A 30 -4.82 -8.80 -2.25
CA GLY A 30 -3.85 -7.91 -1.61
C GLY A 30 -2.41 -8.19 -2.06
N LEU A 31 -2.02 -9.47 -2.15
CA LEU A 31 -0.69 -9.88 -2.60
C LEU A 31 -0.37 -9.41 -4.03
N GLY A 32 -1.34 -9.49 -4.94
CA GLY A 32 -1.18 -9.04 -6.32
C GLY A 32 -0.97 -7.52 -6.45
N ILE A 33 -1.63 -6.72 -5.60
CA ILE A 33 -1.41 -5.26 -5.54
C ILE A 33 -0.03 -4.95 -4.95
N ILE A 34 0.39 -5.64 -3.90
CA ILE A 34 1.70 -5.46 -3.27
C ILE A 34 2.83 -5.74 -4.26
N ASP A 35 2.73 -6.82 -5.06
CA ASP A 35 3.74 -7.14 -6.08
C ASP A 35 3.88 -6.07 -7.15
N GLN A 36 2.76 -5.45 -7.58
CA GLN A 36 2.78 -4.36 -8.54
C GLN A 36 3.44 -3.10 -7.97
N TRP A 37 3.12 -2.74 -6.71
CA TRP A 37 3.80 -1.64 -6.01
C TRP A 37 5.29 -1.89 -5.83
N LEU A 38 5.69 -3.10 -5.48
CA LEU A 38 7.11 -3.47 -5.37
C LEU A 38 7.83 -3.32 -6.70
N ALA A 39 7.23 -3.76 -7.81
CA ALA A 39 7.82 -3.59 -9.15
C ALA A 39 7.97 -2.11 -9.55
N LEU A 40 7.01 -1.26 -9.17
CA LEU A 40 7.02 0.17 -9.44
C LEU A 40 8.08 0.88 -8.58
N LEU A 41 8.02 0.68 -7.26
CA LEU A 41 8.83 1.40 -6.29
C LEU A 41 10.29 0.94 -6.24
N ARG A 42 10.60 -0.31 -6.63
CA ARG A 42 11.99 -0.77 -6.76
C ARG A 42 12.79 0.01 -7.80
N GLN A 43 12.13 0.67 -8.74
CA GLN A 43 12.79 1.56 -9.71
C GLN A 43 13.17 2.92 -9.11
N ALA A 44 12.60 3.27 -7.95
CA ALA A 44 12.78 4.56 -7.29
C ALA A 44 13.69 4.41 -6.06
N GLU A 45 14.90 5.01 -6.11
CA GLU A 45 15.86 4.91 -4.99
C GLU A 45 15.34 5.51 -3.68
N ASN A 46 14.44 6.49 -3.77
CA ASN A 46 13.79 7.16 -2.65
C ASN A 46 12.58 6.40 -2.09
N ALA A 47 12.24 5.23 -2.63
CA ALA A 47 11.12 4.40 -2.18
C ALA A 47 11.55 3.12 -1.45
N LYS A 48 12.86 2.97 -1.15
CA LYS A 48 13.41 1.77 -0.49
C LYS A 48 12.68 1.41 0.81
N ASP A 49 12.36 2.41 1.62
CA ASP A 49 11.66 2.21 2.89
C ASP A 49 10.26 1.61 2.67
N ILE A 50 9.51 2.12 1.69
CA ILE A 50 8.19 1.59 1.33
C ILE A 50 8.32 0.16 0.79
N THR A 51 9.29 -0.10 -0.08
CA THR A 51 9.48 -1.44 -0.63
C THR A 51 9.80 -2.47 0.46
N ASN A 52 10.63 -2.12 1.45
CA ASN A 52 10.96 -3.02 2.55
C ASN A 52 9.73 -3.34 3.41
N THR A 53 8.87 -2.36 3.67
CA THR A 53 7.64 -2.58 4.46
C THR A 53 6.63 -3.39 3.65
N LEU A 54 6.49 -3.13 2.35
CA LEU A 54 5.62 -3.92 1.46
C LEU A 54 6.04 -5.39 1.40
N GLU A 55 7.35 -5.68 1.36
CA GLU A 55 7.86 -7.06 1.42
C GLU A 55 7.51 -7.75 2.75
N GLN A 56 7.55 -7.01 3.87
CA GLN A 56 7.13 -7.54 5.17
C GLN A 56 5.62 -7.82 5.21
N VAL A 57 4.79 -6.91 4.70
CA VAL A 57 3.34 -7.14 4.57
C VAL A 57 3.08 -8.37 3.70
N LYS A 58 3.75 -8.49 2.56
CA LYS A 58 3.65 -9.65 1.68
C LYS A 58 3.96 -10.94 2.43
N THR A 59 5.10 -10.98 3.11
CA THR A 59 5.54 -12.14 3.90
C THR A 59 4.50 -12.50 4.98
N GLN A 60 3.93 -11.49 5.64
CA GLN A 60 2.93 -11.70 6.69
C GLN A 60 1.61 -12.24 6.14
N LEU A 61 1.20 -11.82 4.94
CA LEU A 61 0.00 -12.30 4.24
C LEU A 61 0.20 -13.68 3.60
N GLU A 62 1.44 -14.04 3.22
CA GLU A 62 1.82 -15.37 2.73
C GLU A 62 2.00 -16.40 3.86
N SER A 63 2.13 -15.94 5.10
CA SER A 63 2.24 -16.81 6.28
C SER A 63 0.94 -17.57 6.53
N ASP A 64 1.03 -18.85 6.87
CA ASP A 64 -0.12 -19.67 7.31
C ASP A 64 -0.81 -19.11 8.56
N GLU A 65 -0.06 -18.39 9.40
CA GLU A 65 -0.57 -17.67 10.57
C GLU A 65 -0.32 -16.16 10.40
N ILE A 66 -1.40 -15.42 10.16
CA ILE A 66 -1.36 -13.96 10.08
C ILE A 66 -1.30 -13.37 11.49
N ASN A 67 -0.21 -12.67 11.79
CA ASN A 67 -0.03 -11.93 13.01
C ASN A 67 -0.70 -10.55 12.89
N SER A 68 -1.99 -10.47 13.22
CA SER A 68 -2.79 -9.24 13.11
C SER A 68 -2.13 -7.99 13.72
N PRO A 69 -1.60 -7.99 14.95
CA PRO A 69 -0.97 -6.79 15.52
C PRO A 69 0.30 -6.35 14.77
N GLU A 70 1.07 -7.29 14.23
CA GLU A 70 2.22 -6.98 13.38
C GLU A 70 1.77 -6.43 12.03
N LEU A 71 0.74 -7.02 11.42
CA LEU A 71 0.15 -6.54 10.17
C LEU A 71 -0.41 -5.11 10.30
N ILE A 72 -1.07 -4.80 11.42
CA ILE A 72 -1.56 -3.44 11.74
C ILE A 72 -0.39 -2.45 11.79
N GLN A 73 0.70 -2.79 12.49
CA GLN A 73 1.90 -1.94 12.57
C GLN A 73 2.52 -1.71 11.18
N LEU A 74 2.55 -2.74 10.34
CA LEU A 74 3.06 -2.64 8.98
C LEU A 74 2.18 -1.74 8.11
N PHE A 75 0.85 -1.81 8.24
CA PHE A 75 -0.06 -0.91 7.52
C PHE A 75 0.06 0.55 7.97
N ASP A 76 0.17 0.82 9.27
CA ASP A 76 0.44 2.18 9.79
C ASP A 76 1.78 2.72 9.30
N THR A 77 2.80 1.86 9.26
CA THR A 77 4.12 2.21 8.73
C THR A 77 4.04 2.55 7.25
N LEU A 78 3.33 1.75 6.44
CA LEU A 78 3.12 2.02 5.02
C LEU A 78 2.36 3.32 4.79
N ALA A 79 1.31 3.59 5.57
CA ALA A 79 0.56 4.85 5.47
C ALA A 79 1.48 6.06 5.69
N THR A 80 2.32 5.99 6.73
CA THR A 80 3.29 7.05 7.05
C THR A 80 4.30 7.22 5.92
N GLN A 81 4.95 6.14 5.48
CA GLN A 81 5.96 6.19 4.43
C GLN A 81 5.39 6.65 3.09
N THR A 82 4.15 6.24 2.76
CA THR A 82 3.46 6.65 1.53
C THR A 82 3.13 8.15 1.56
N THR A 83 2.72 8.67 2.71
CA THR A 83 2.53 10.11 2.92
C THR A 83 3.84 10.87 2.78
N GLU A 84 4.92 10.40 3.39
CA GLU A 84 6.23 11.03 3.21
C GLU A 84 6.69 10.99 1.75
N PHE A 85 6.46 9.87 1.06
CA PHE A 85 6.81 9.74 -0.35
C PHE A 85 6.01 10.69 -1.21
N SER A 86 4.69 10.85 -1.00
CA SER A 86 3.87 11.81 -1.74
C SER A 86 4.40 13.24 -1.64
N THR A 87 4.86 13.65 -0.45
CA THR A 87 5.50 14.97 -0.27
C THR A 87 6.82 15.12 -1.03
N ARG A 88 7.56 14.01 -1.24
CA ARG A 88 8.85 13.98 -1.96
C ARG A 88 8.70 13.91 -3.47
N VAL A 89 7.64 13.29 -4.01
CA VAL A 89 7.40 13.24 -5.47
C VAL A 89 7.05 14.63 -6.02
N GLY A 90 6.69 15.58 -5.14
CA GLY A 90 6.37 16.96 -5.48
C GLY A 90 4.89 17.13 -5.81
N SER A 91 4.34 18.30 -5.54
CA SER A 91 2.91 18.62 -5.74
C SER A 91 2.50 18.77 -7.22
N GLU A 92 3.40 18.46 -8.16
CA GLU A 92 3.12 18.56 -9.60
C GLU A 92 2.34 17.33 -10.08
N GLY A 93 1.02 17.39 -9.91
CA GLY A 93 0.05 16.46 -10.50
C GLY A 93 -0.83 15.72 -9.49
N ASP A 94 -1.79 14.95 -10.02
CA ASP A 94 -2.73 14.14 -9.23
C ASP A 94 -2.07 13.02 -8.42
N MET A 95 -0.79 12.71 -8.67
CA MET A 95 -0.08 11.59 -8.05
C MET A 95 0.10 11.76 -6.55
N ALA A 96 0.43 12.97 -6.08
CA ALA A 96 0.59 13.23 -4.65
C ALA A 96 -0.73 13.03 -3.89
N VAL A 97 -1.83 13.58 -4.43
CA VAL A 97 -3.19 13.45 -3.87
C VAL A 97 -3.63 12.00 -3.81
N ARG A 98 -3.38 11.23 -4.89
CA ARG A 98 -3.73 9.81 -4.94
C ARG A 98 -2.91 8.97 -3.94
N LEU A 99 -1.62 9.28 -3.77
CA LEU A 99 -0.78 8.62 -2.77
C LEU A 99 -1.23 8.95 -1.34
N GLU A 100 -1.62 10.20 -1.06
CA GLU A 100 -2.20 10.59 0.24
C GLU A 100 -3.51 9.85 0.53
N ALA A 101 -4.33 9.64 -0.50
CA ALA A 101 -5.56 8.89 -0.36
C ALA A 101 -5.30 7.41 -0.06
N VAL A 102 -4.33 6.77 -0.75
CA VAL A 102 -3.88 5.40 -0.40
C VAL A 102 -3.36 5.33 1.03
N ALA A 103 -2.55 6.30 1.46
CA ALA A 103 -2.05 6.36 2.82
C ALA A 103 -3.19 6.43 3.86
N SER A 104 -4.19 7.28 3.60
CA SER A 104 -5.36 7.40 4.47
C SER A 104 -6.16 6.10 4.56
N THR A 105 -6.34 5.41 3.43
CA THR A 105 -7.06 4.13 3.40
C THR A 105 -6.29 3.03 4.14
N LEU A 106 -4.96 2.96 3.99
CA LEU A 106 -4.11 2.02 4.75
C LEU A 106 -4.24 2.25 6.26
N GLN A 107 -4.24 3.51 6.70
CA GLN A 107 -4.41 3.85 8.12
C GLN A 107 -5.83 3.49 8.61
N SER A 108 -6.85 3.69 7.78
CA SER A 108 -8.22 3.26 8.08
C SER A 108 -8.30 1.74 8.25
N LEU A 109 -7.65 0.99 7.35
CA LEU A 109 -7.59 -0.47 7.40
C LEU A 109 -6.88 -0.96 8.68
N ALA A 110 -5.74 -0.36 9.03
CA ALA A 110 -5.04 -0.64 10.28
C ALA A 110 -5.95 -0.42 11.50
N GLY A 111 -6.69 0.69 11.52
CA GLY A 111 -7.66 1.00 12.58
C GLY A 111 -8.86 0.04 12.63
N GLN A 112 -9.32 -0.46 11.49
CA GLN A 112 -10.40 -1.46 11.42
C GLN A 112 -9.93 -2.82 11.95
N LEU A 113 -8.76 -3.28 11.53
CA LEU A 113 -8.14 -4.52 12.01
C LEU A 113 -7.85 -4.47 13.51
N GLY A 114 -7.42 -3.32 14.04
CA GLY A 114 -7.14 -3.14 15.47
C GLY A 114 -8.37 -3.05 16.36
N ASN A 115 -9.54 -2.75 15.79
CA ASN A 115 -10.82 -2.71 16.50
C ASN A 115 -11.68 -3.97 16.31
N SER A 116 -11.16 -4.98 15.58
CA SER A 116 -11.86 -6.24 15.27
C SER A 116 -11.61 -7.34 16.28
#